data_AF-A0A3B8Z1I9-F1
#
_entry.id   AF-A0A3B8Z1I9-F1
#
_cell.length_a   1.000
_cell.length_b   1.000
_cell.length_c   1.000
_cell.angle_alpha   90.00
_cell.angle_beta   90.00
_cell.angle_gamma   90.00
#
_symmetry.space_group_name_H-M   'P 1'
#
loop_
_entity.id
_entity.type
_entity.pdbx_description
1 polymer ?
#
loop_
_entity_poly.entity_id
_entity_poly.type
_entity_poly.pdbx_seq_one_letter_code
_entity_poly.pdbx_strand_id
1 'polypeptide(L)'
;MTLRFERGTAFSGEIYELKIWIEEIAKAAEAAGTLDGPMRRKIGRMRAEVDGLGYLLRYTIAQAGETGVPGVGASAIKLFMSELKQSMGDLSMQAIGRAALSRQDVGGLPADEFTFETFQSLSMTIAAGSSQIQRNIVGERILGLPKDR
;
A
#
# COMPACT_ATOMS: atom_id res chain seq x y z
N MET A 1 -14.98 5.13 23.59
CA MET A 1 -13.64 4.74 23.09
C MET A 1 -13.13 5.84 22.18
N THR A 2 -11.93 6.34 22.39
CA THR A 2 -11.36 7.41 21.57
C THR A 2 -10.79 6.83 20.27
N LEU A 3 -10.98 7.53 19.14
CA LEU A 3 -10.49 7.25 17.77
C LEU A 3 -9.01 6.83 17.64
N ARG A 4 -8.25 6.93 18.72
CA ARG A 4 -6.83 6.55 18.81
C ARG A 4 -6.65 5.03 18.85
N PHE A 5 -7.48 4.31 19.61
CA PHE A 5 -7.33 2.87 19.83
C PHE A 5 -7.75 1.99 18.63
N GLU A 6 -8.73 2.42 17.84
CA GLU A 6 -9.20 1.66 16.67
C GLU A 6 -8.19 1.64 15.50
N ARG A 7 -7.26 2.61 15.45
CA ARG A 7 -6.27 2.70 14.35
C ARG A 7 -5.10 1.73 14.49
N GLY A 8 -4.87 1.16 15.67
CA GLY A 8 -3.76 0.23 15.90
C GLY A 8 -3.87 -1.05 15.07
N THR A 9 -5.10 -1.52 14.85
CA THR A 9 -5.41 -2.68 14.01
C THR A 9 -6.09 -2.31 12.69
N ALA A 10 -6.58 -1.07 12.51
CA ALA A 10 -7.30 -0.67 11.29
C ALA A 10 -6.54 -0.99 9.99
N PHE A 11 -5.20 -0.95 10.01
CA PHE A 11 -4.39 -1.26 8.83
C PHE A 11 -4.17 -2.75 8.57
N SER A 12 -4.53 -3.65 9.49
CA SER A 12 -4.27 -5.09 9.31
C SER A 12 -5.07 -5.67 8.13
N GLY A 13 -6.32 -5.25 7.99
CA GLY A 13 -7.18 -5.60 6.85
C GLY A 13 -6.57 -5.09 5.54
N GLU A 14 -6.24 -3.80 5.48
CA GLU A 14 -5.65 -3.21 4.28
C GLU A 14 -4.32 -3.87 3.88
N ILE A 15 -3.44 -4.18 4.83
CA ILE A 15 -2.17 -4.88 4.54
C ILE A 15 -2.43 -6.31 4.06
N TYR A 16 -3.46 -6.98 4.59
CA TYR A 16 -3.84 -8.30 4.11
C TYR A 16 -4.41 -8.25 2.68
N GLU A 17 -5.21 -7.24 2.36
CA GLU A 17 -5.68 -6.98 0.99
C GLU A 17 -4.50 -6.75 0.04
N LEU A 18 -3.47 -6.00 0.44
CA LEU A 18 -2.25 -5.84 -0.37
C LEU A 18 -1.52 -7.17 -0.61
N LYS A 19 -1.51 -8.07 0.38
CA LYS A 19 -0.94 -9.43 0.21
C LYS A 19 -1.73 -10.25 -0.80
N ILE A 20 -3.05 -10.15 -0.80
CA ILE A 20 -3.88 -10.83 -1.79
C ILE A 20 -3.63 -10.23 -3.17
N TRP A 21 -3.69 -8.91 -3.27
CA TRP A 21 -3.63 -8.21 -4.54
C TRP A 21 -2.28 -8.41 -5.25
N ILE A 22 -1.16 -8.49 -4.53
CA ILE A 22 0.14 -8.78 -5.17
C ILE A 22 0.20 -10.19 -5.77
N GLU A 23 -0.50 -11.16 -5.17
CA GLU A 23 -0.62 -12.51 -5.72
C GLU A 23 -1.51 -12.53 -6.96
N GLU A 24 -2.58 -11.74 -6.98
CA GLU A 24 -3.46 -11.58 -8.14
C GLU A 24 -2.74 -10.90 -9.31
N ILE A 25 -1.95 -9.86 -9.04
CA ILE A 25 -1.08 -9.22 -10.03
C ILE A 25 -0.10 -10.24 -10.63
N ALA A 26 0.49 -11.11 -9.81
CA ALA A 26 1.41 -12.14 -10.29
C ALA A 26 0.72 -13.16 -11.20
N LYS A 27 -0.47 -13.64 -10.82
CA LYS A 27 -1.30 -14.55 -11.64
C LYS A 27 -1.73 -13.89 -12.94
N ALA A 28 -2.15 -12.62 -12.89
CA ALA A 28 -2.55 -11.86 -14.07
C ALA A 28 -1.37 -11.65 -15.03
N ALA A 29 -0.17 -11.38 -14.51
CA ALA A 29 1.04 -11.27 -15.31
C ALA A 29 1.40 -12.59 -16.01
N GLU A 30 1.22 -13.72 -15.33
CA GLU A 30 1.42 -15.04 -15.91
C GLU A 30 0.41 -15.32 -17.02
N ALA A 31 -0.89 -15.10 -16.76
CA ALA A 31 -1.96 -15.30 -17.72
C ALA A 31 -1.83 -14.39 -18.96
N ALA A 32 -1.38 -13.15 -18.77
CA ALA A 32 -1.13 -12.21 -19.85
C ALA A 32 0.20 -12.45 -20.60
N GLY A 33 1.05 -13.37 -20.12
CA GLY A 33 2.37 -13.63 -20.69
C GLY A 33 3.38 -12.49 -20.49
N THR A 34 3.14 -11.58 -19.53
CA THR A 34 4.01 -10.43 -19.21
C THR A 34 5.00 -10.71 -18.09
N LEU A 35 4.91 -11.89 -17.45
CA LEU A 35 5.79 -12.30 -16.35
C LEU A 35 7.21 -12.63 -16.84
N ASP A 36 7.96 -11.63 -17.26
CA ASP A 36 9.37 -11.72 -17.65
C ASP A 36 10.33 -11.52 -16.45
N GLY A 37 11.64 -11.49 -16.71
CA GLY A 37 12.65 -11.29 -15.65
C GLY A 37 12.47 -9.96 -14.88
N PRO A 38 12.39 -8.82 -15.56
CA PRO A 38 12.05 -7.53 -14.94
C PRO A 38 10.74 -7.54 -14.12
N MET A 39 9.65 -8.08 -14.66
CA MET A 39 8.35 -8.15 -13.98
C MET A 39 8.43 -9.01 -12.71
N ARG A 40 9.07 -10.18 -12.79
CA ARG A 40 9.33 -11.03 -11.60
C ARG A 40 10.08 -10.29 -10.50
N ARG A 41 11.09 -9.48 -10.86
CA ARG A 41 11.84 -8.68 -9.88
C ARG A 41 10.98 -7.59 -9.25
N LYS A 42 10.15 -6.91 -10.03
CA LYS A 42 9.21 -5.89 -9.52
C LYS A 42 8.22 -6.51 -8.53
N ILE A 43 7.57 -7.62 -8.89
CA ILE A 43 6.65 -8.35 -8.01
C ILE A 43 7.36 -8.82 -6.74
N GLY A 44 8.56 -9.41 -6.86
CA GLY A 44 9.34 -9.87 -5.71
C GLY A 44 9.70 -8.74 -4.74
N ARG A 45 10.10 -7.59 -5.25
CA ARG A 45 10.35 -6.40 -4.43
C ARG A 45 9.08 -5.92 -3.74
N MET A 46 7.96 -5.87 -4.45
CA MET A 46 6.70 -5.39 -3.91
C MET A 46 6.15 -6.31 -2.81
N ARG A 47 6.29 -7.64 -2.96
CA ARG A 47 6.00 -8.60 -1.89
C ARG A 47 6.82 -8.31 -0.63
N ALA A 48 8.13 -8.05 -0.77
CA ALA A 48 8.99 -7.72 0.36
C ALA A 48 8.59 -6.38 1.02
N GLU A 49 8.16 -5.39 0.25
CA GLU A 49 7.65 -4.11 0.77
C GLU A 49 6.34 -4.29 1.55
N VAL A 50 5.39 -5.10 1.04
CA VAL A 50 4.16 -5.47 1.77
C VAL A 50 4.46 -6.21 3.08
N ASP A 51 5.41 -7.14 3.06
CA ASP A 51 5.85 -7.84 4.27
C ASP A 51 6.50 -6.89 5.27
N GLY A 52 7.36 -5.98 4.80
CA GLY A 52 7.96 -4.92 5.61
C GLY A 52 6.92 -4.06 6.31
N LEU A 53 5.87 -3.65 5.58
CA LEU A 53 4.74 -2.90 6.14
C LEU A 53 4.01 -3.71 7.22
N GLY A 54 3.81 -5.01 6.99
CA GLY A 54 3.23 -5.92 8.01
C GLY A 54 4.09 -6.05 9.27
N TYR A 55 5.43 -6.08 9.14
CA TYR A 55 6.34 -6.06 10.29
C TYR A 55 6.27 -4.73 11.05
N LEU A 56 6.22 -3.60 10.33
CA LEU A 56 6.08 -2.27 10.94
C LEU A 56 4.75 -2.13 11.71
N LEU A 57 3.66 -2.69 11.19
CA LEU A 57 2.38 -2.75 11.90
C LEU A 57 2.51 -3.55 13.20
N ARG A 58 3.08 -4.76 13.14
CA ARG A 58 3.29 -5.59 14.33
C ARG A 58 4.14 -4.88 15.39
N TYR A 59 5.21 -4.21 14.96
CA TYR A 59 6.05 -3.41 15.84
C TYR A 59 5.27 -2.28 16.52
N THR A 60 4.46 -1.55 15.75
CA THR A 60 3.63 -0.45 16.28
C THR A 60 2.58 -0.94 17.28
N ILE A 61 1.98 -2.10 17.02
CA ILE A 61 1.03 -2.76 17.95
C ILE A 61 1.74 -3.17 19.24
N ALA A 62 2.91 -3.79 19.14
CA ALA A 62 3.70 -4.20 20.31
C ALA A 62 4.06 -3.00 21.21
N GLN A 63 4.56 -1.91 20.62
CA GLN A 63 4.84 -0.67 21.38
C GLN A 63 3.61 -0.06 22.04
N ALA A 64 2.45 -0.11 21.38
CA ALA A 64 1.20 0.39 21.96
C ALA A 64 0.76 -0.45 23.16
N GLY A 65 1.02 -1.77 23.13
CA GLY A 65 0.77 -2.68 24.25
C GLY A 65 1.60 -2.34 25.50
N GLU A 66 2.85 -1.89 25.32
CA GLU A 66 3.74 -1.51 26.42
C GLU A 66 3.43 -0.12 26.99
N THR A 67 3.10 0.84 26.13
CA THR A 67 2.95 2.26 26.51
C THR A 67 1.50 2.69 26.76
N GLY A 68 0.52 1.83 26.42
CA GLY A 68 -0.91 2.11 26.52
C GLY A 68 -1.43 3.14 25.51
N VAL A 69 -0.57 3.67 24.63
CA VAL A 69 -0.92 4.69 23.64
C VAL A 69 -0.36 4.33 22.28
N PRO A 70 -1.17 4.33 21.20
CA PRO A 70 -0.69 4.17 19.84
C PRO A 70 0.35 5.24 19.50
N GLY A 71 1.57 4.80 19.17
CA GLY A 71 2.67 5.66 18.78
C GLY A 71 2.44 6.38 17.45
N VAL A 72 3.36 7.28 17.11
CA VAL A 72 3.38 8.03 15.84
C VAL A 72 3.67 7.15 14.60
N GLY A 73 3.95 5.85 14.80
CA GLY A 73 4.16 4.86 13.73
C GLY A 73 2.99 4.71 12.77
N ALA A 74 1.75 5.00 13.21
CA ALA A 74 0.58 5.00 12.33
C ALA A 74 0.71 5.96 11.13
N SER A 75 1.38 7.10 11.31
CA SER A 75 1.65 8.05 10.22
C SER A 75 2.65 7.49 9.20
N ALA A 76 3.68 6.79 9.67
CA ALA A 76 4.65 6.12 8.80
C ALA A 76 4.00 4.97 8.01
N ILE A 77 3.16 4.16 8.69
CA ILE A 77 2.37 3.09 8.04
C ILE A 77 1.46 3.67 6.97
N LYS A 78 0.66 4.71 7.30
CA LYS A 78 -0.25 5.33 6.33
C LYS A 78 0.48 5.87 5.11
N LEU A 79 1.59 6.59 5.33
CA LEU A 79 2.40 7.15 4.26
C LEU A 79 2.88 6.06 3.31
N PHE A 80 3.59 5.07 3.85
CA PHE A 80 4.18 3.98 3.06
C PHE A 80 3.10 3.16 2.35
N MET A 81 2.01 2.82 3.05
CA MET A 81 0.90 2.07 2.47
C MET A 81 0.23 2.81 1.30
N SER A 82 0.04 4.13 1.40
CA SER A 82 -0.56 4.90 0.32
C SER A 82 0.32 4.97 -0.93
N GLU A 83 1.64 5.08 -0.76
CA GLU A 83 2.61 5.08 -1.86
C GLU A 83 2.77 3.67 -2.48
N LEU A 84 2.70 2.63 -1.64
CA LEU A 84 2.72 1.24 -2.06
C LEU A 84 1.46 0.87 -2.87
N LYS A 85 0.27 1.31 -2.46
CA LYS A 85 -0.98 1.13 -3.22
C LYS A 85 -0.89 1.72 -4.63
N GLN A 86 -0.31 2.92 -4.79
CA GLN A 86 -0.07 3.51 -6.11
C GLN A 86 0.90 2.69 -6.95
N SER A 87 2.02 2.26 -6.34
CA SER A 87 3.02 1.44 -7.01
C SER A 87 2.46 0.08 -7.45
N MET A 88 1.56 -0.51 -6.65
CA MET A 88 0.83 -1.73 -6.99
C MET A 88 -0.18 -1.52 -8.11
N GLY A 89 -0.89 -0.39 -8.14
CA GLY A 89 -1.76 -0.01 -9.26
C GLY A 89 -0.97 0.10 -10.57
N ASP A 90 0.17 0.80 -10.56
CA ASP A 90 1.03 0.88 -11.75
C ASP A 90 1.53 -0.50 -12.20
N LEU A 91 1.86 -1.39 -11.25
CA LEU A 91 2.32 -2.74 -11.54
C LEU A 91 1.18 -3.62 -12.10
N SER A 92 -0.03 -3.50 -11.57
CA SER A 92 -1.21 -4.26 -12.00
C SER A 92 -1.56 -3.94 -13.45
N MET A 93 -1.52 -2.66 -13.82
CA MET A 93 -1.75 -2.20 -15.19
C MET A 93 -0.65 -2.69 -16.14
N GLN A 94 0.61 -2.72 -15.70
CA GLN A 94 1.70 -3.32 -16.48
C GLN A 94 1.53 -4.85 -16.64
N ALA A 95 1.04 -5.54 -15.61
CA ALA A 95 0.84 -6.99 -15.60
C ALA A 95 -0.17 -7.45 -16.67
N ILE A 96 -1.28 -6.74 -16.85
CA ILE A 96 -2.30 -7.11 -17.83
C ILE A 96 -2.03 -6.56 -19.25
N GLY A 97 -0.93 -5.82 -19.44
CA GLY A 97 -0.47 -5.35 -20.74
C GLY A 97 -1.55 -4.55 -21.49
N ARG A 98 -1.89 -4.97 -22.72
CA ARG A 98 -2.86 -4.25 -23.56
C ARG A 98 -4.29 -4.29 -23.02
N ALA A 99 -4.62 -5.26 -22.15
CA ALA A 99 -5.94 -5.30 -21.52
C ALA A 99 -6.19 -4.08 -20.61
N ALA A 100 -5.13 -3.44 -20.11
CA ALA A 100 -5.20 -2.18 -19.34
C ALA A 100 -5.82 -1.00 -20.11
N LEU A 101 -5.97 -1.11 -21.43
CA LEU A 101 -6.62 -0.08 -22.25
C LEU A 101 -8.16 -0.18 -22.23
N SER A 102 -8.71 -1.22 -21.61
CA SER A 102 -10.14 -1.46 -21.46
C SER A 102 -10.60 -1.17 -20.03
N ARG A 103 -11.85 -0.72 -19.89
CA ARG A 103 -12.56 -0.62 -18.60
C ARG A 103 -13.41 -1.86 -18.27
N GLN A 104 -13.26 -2.91 -19.06
CA GLN A 104 -13.96 -4.18 -18.92
C GLN A 104 -12.94 -5.29 -19.10
N ASP A 105 -13.17 -6.44 -18.47
CA ASP A 105 -12.30 -7.59 -18.60
C ASP A 105 -12.14 -8.02 -20.06
N VAL A 106 -10.89 -8.31 -20.44
CA VAL A 106 -10.54 -8.72 -21.81
C VAL A 106 -9.70 -9.97 -21.76
N GLY A 107 -10.08 -10.99 -22.52
CA GLY A 107 -9.32 -12.24 -22.60
C GLY A 107 -9.16 -12.96 -21.25
N GLY A 108 -10.12 -12.79 -20.35
CA GLY A 108 -10.07 -13.34 -18.98
C GLY A 108 -9.12 -12.60 -18.03
N LEU A 109 -8.60 -11.43 -18.42
CA LEU A 109 -7.78 -10.58 -17.56
C LEU A 109 -8.64 -9.55 -16.81
N PRO A 110 -8.35 -9.27 -15.52
CA PRO A 110 -9.18 -8.46 -14.63
C PRO A 110 -8.96 -6.95 -14.84
N ALA A 111 -9.27 -6.46 -16.05
CA ALA A 111 -9.02 -5.07 -16.41
C ALA A 111 -9.94 -4.08 -15.70
N ASP A 112 -11.19 -4.47 -15.39
CA ASP A 112 -12.12 -3.59 -14.67
C ASP A 112 -11.63 -3.32 -13.24
N GLU A 113 -11.39 -4.40 -12.47
CA GLU A 113 -10.92 -4.33 -11.09
C GLU A 113 -9.56 -3.62 -10.97
N PHE A 114 -8.58 -3.99 -11.81
CA PHE A 114 -7.24 -3.38 -11.73
C PHE A 114 -7.27 -1.89 -12.06
N THR A 115 -8.11 -1.48 -13.02
CA THR A 115 -8.30 -0.07 -13.35
C THR A 115 -8.97 0.68 -12.20
N PHE A 116 -10.00 0.09 -11.60
CA PHE A 116 -10.70 0.66 -10.45
C PHE A 116 -9.75 0.89 -9.27
N GLU A 117 -9.01 -0.14 -8.87
CA GLU A 117 -8.06 -0.06 -7.75
C GLU A 117 -6.92 0.94 -8.03
N THR A 118 -6.44 1.02 -9.27
CA THR A 118 -5.44 2.02 -9.67
C THR A 118 -5.97 3.44 -9.49
N PHE A 119 -7.19 3.73 -9.93
CA PHE A 119 -7.79 5.05 -9.70
C PHE A 119 -8.10 5.31 -8.22
N GLN A 120 -8.55 4.30 -7.49
CA GLN A 120 -8.81 4.40 -6.05
C GLN A 120 -7.51 4.77 -5.30
N SER A 121 -6.37 4.20 -5.70
CA SER A 121 -5.06 4.47 -5.09
C SER A 121 -4.63 5.94 -5.15
N LEU A 122 -5.10 6.70 -6.16
CA LEU A 122 -4.82 8.14 -6.27
C LEU A 122 -5.41 8.90 -5.08
N SER A 123 -6.62 8.53 -4.66
CA SER A 123 -7.28 9.15 -3.52
C SER A 123 -6.55 8.91 -2.19
N MET A 124 -5.86 7.78 -2.05
CA MET A 124 -5.23 7.33 -0.80
C MET A 124 -4.08 8.25 -0.34
N THR A 125 -3.41 8.92 -1.27
CA THR A 125 -2.33 9.88 -0.93
C THR A 125 -2.85 11.23 -0.45
N ILE A 126 -4.15 11.49 -0.54
CA ILE A 126 -4.81 12.75 -0.14
C ILE A 126 -5.76 12.51 1.03
N ALA A 127 -6.52 11.42 1.01
CA ALA A 127 -7.53 11.09 2.00
C ALA A 127 -6.93 10.91 3.41
N ALA A 128 -7.69 11.35 4.42
CA ALA A 128 -7.38 11.21 5.85
C ALA A 128 -5.97 11.69 6.26
N GLY A 129 -5.45 12.72 5.57
CA GLY A 129 -4.14 13.32 5.80
C GLY A 129 -3.19 13.00 4.66
N SER A 130 -2.85 14.03 3.88
CA SER A 130 -2.03 13.88 2.68
C SER A 130 -0.63 13.32 2.96
N SER A 131 0.01 12.73 1.95
CA SER A 131 1.39 12.22 2.09
C SER A 131 2.38 13.31 2.52
N GLN A 132 2.16 14.58 2.13
CA GLN A 132 2.94 15.72 2.62
C GLN A 132 2.76 15.94 4.12
N ILE A 133 1.53 15.92 4.62
CA ILE A 133 1.25 16.06 6.06
C ILE A 133 1.87 14.88 6.83
N GLN A 134 1.76 13.65 6.32
CA GLN A 134 2.38 12.50 6.98
C GLN A 134 3.91 12.60 7.00
N ARG A 135 4.55 13.06 5.92
CA ARG A 135 6.00 13.32 5.90
C ARG A 135 6.41 14.36 6.95
N ASN A 136 5.65 15.43 7.11
CA ASN A 136 5.92 16.42 8.17
C ASN A 136 5.80 15.79 9.55
N ILE A 137 4.77 14.97 9.81
CA ILE A 137 4.62 14.26 11.09
C ILE A 137 5.81 13.32 11.35
N VAL A 138 6.25 12.58 10.34
CA VAL A 138 7.43 11.70 10.44
C VAL A 138 8.68 12.54 10.76
N GLY A 139 8.93 13.62 10.01
CA GLY A 139 10.07 14.50 10.25
C GLY A 139 10.09 15.11 11.65
N GLU A 140 9.00 15.76 12.05
CA GLU A 140 8.92 16.50 13.30
C GLU A 140 8.80 15.59 14.53
N ARG A 141 7.94 14.58 14.47
CA ARG A 141 7.55 13.81 15.66
C ARG A 141 8.26 12.48 15.82
N ILE A 142 8.82 11.92 14.74
CA ILE A 142 9.61 10.69 14.78
C ILE A 142 11.10 11.03 14.74
N LEU A 143 11.51 11.89 13.79
CA LEU A 143 12.93 12.21 13.58
C LEU A 143 13.40 13.45 14.37
N GLY A 144 12.49 14.21 14.99
CA GLY A 144 12.84 15.38 15.79
C GLY A 144 13.33 16.58 14.98
N LEU A 145 13.00 16.64 13.68
CA LEU A 145 13.37 17.75 12.81
C LEU A 145 12.59 19.03 13.17
N PRO A 146 13.18 20.22 12.96
CA PRO A 146 12.46 21.48 13.13
C PRO A 146 11.29 21.59 12.15
N LYS A 147 10.25 22.32 12.56
CA LYS A 147 9.12 22.66 11.69
C LYS A 147 9.57 23.55 10.53
N ASP A 148 9.13 23.22 9.33
CA ASP A 148 9.18 24.14 8.19
C ASP A 148 8.36 25.40 8.51
N ARG A 149 8.91 26.57 8.18
CA ARG A 149 8.27 27.88 8.39
C ARG A 149 7.29 28.24 7.29
#